data_AF-A0A3S0U465-F1
#
_entry.id   AF-A0A3S0U465-F1
#
_cell.length_a   1.000
_cell.length_b   1.000
_cell.length_c   1.000
_cell.angle_alpha   90.00
_cell.angle_beta   90.00
_cell.angle_gamma   90.00
#
_symmetry.space_group_name_H-M   'P 1'
#
loop_
_entity.id
_entity.type
_entity.pdbx_description
1 polymer ?
#
loop_
_entity_poly.entity_id
_entity_poly.type
_entity_poly.pdbx_seq_one_letter_code
_entity_poly.pdbx_strand_id
1 'polypeptide(L)' 'MAETKFVIGRPINGITINGREFVCDENNEPMLFDSENLALAFLKENGIDDPEAEGIEILSE' A
#
# COMPACT_ATOMS: atom_id res chain seq x y z
N MET A 1 -18.67 -12.60 -7.60
CA MET A 1 -17.35 -12.11 -8.09
C MET A 1 -16.68 -11.55 -6.86
N ALA A 2 -15.47 -12.00 -6.50
CA ALA A 2 -14.78 -11.38 -5.37
C ALA A 2 -14.41 -9.95 -5.77
N GLU A 3 -14.73 -8.97 -4.92
CA GLU A 3 -14.31 -7.59 -5.14
C GLU A 3 -12.79 -7.53 -4.95
N THR A 4 -12.05 -7.07 -5.96
CA THR A 4 -10.61 -6.84 -5.85
C THR A 4 -10.37 -5.75 -4.80
N LYS A 5 -9.55 -6.06 -3.78
CA LYS A 5 -9.07 -5.08 -2.81
C LYS A 5 -7.66 -4.66 -3.16
N PHE A 6 -7.25 -3.53 -2.62
CA PHE A 6 -5.92 -3.00 -2.80
C PHE A 6 -5.23 -2.83 -1.45
N VAL A 7 -3.92 -3.04 -1.42
CA VAL A 7 -3.04 -2.80 -0.27
C VAL A 7 -1.91 -1.87 -0.68
N ILE A 8 -1.37 -1.13 0.28
CA ILE A 8 -0.19 -0.28 0.09
C ILE A 8 1.00 -0.99 0.71
N GLY A 9 2.10 -1.16 -0.04
CA GLY A 9 3.32 -1.72 0.52
C GLY A 9 4.58 -1.33 -0.22
N ARG A 10 5.73 -1.57 0.40
CA ARG A 10 7.04 -1.34 -0.19
C ARG A 10 8.00 -2.50 0.10
N PRO A 11 9.06 -2.68 -0.71
CA PRO A 11 10.10 -3.66 -0.40
C PRO A 11 10.83 -3.34 0.90
N ILE A 12 11.13 -4.35 1.72
CA ILE A 12 11.86 -4.18 2.97
C ILE A 12 13.27 -3.68 2.67
N ASN A 13 13.64 -2.49 3.18
CA ASN A 13 14.89 -1.79 2.87
C ASN A 13 15.15 -1.58 1.37
N GLY A 14 14.10 -1.51 0.55
CA GLY A 14 14.22 -1.43 -0.91
C GLY A 14 14.64 -2.75 -1.59
N ILE A 15 14.68 -3.88 -0.87
CA ILE A 15 15.11 -5.19 -1.38
C ILE A 15 13.88 -6.08 -1.62
N THR A 16 13.55 -6.32 -2.89
CA THR A 16 12.34 -7.05 -3.31
C THR A 16 12.33 -8.54 -2.92
N ILE A 17 13.50 -9.19 -2.76
CA ILE A 17 13.57 -10.61 -2.39
C ILE A 17 13.17 -10.88 -0.93
N ASN A 18 13.22 -9.86 -0.08
CA ASN A 18 12.97 -9.99 1.36
C ASN A 18 11.49 -9.90 1.73
N GLY A 19 10.60 -9.78 0.74
CA GLY A 19 9.19 -9.49 0.96
C GLY A 19 8.91 -7.99 1.07
N ARG A 20 7.72 -7.66 1.57
CA ARG A 20 7.19 -6.29 1.63
C ARG A 20 6.73 -5.94 3.04
N GLU A 21 6.83 -4.67 3.38
CA GLU A 21 6.13 -4.08 4.51
C GLU A 21 4.85 -3.40 4.00
N PHE A 22 3.78 -3.43 4.80
CA PHE A 22 2.47 -2.91 4.43
C PHE A 22 2.00 -1.84 5.41
N VAL A 23 1.13 -0.96 4.92
CA VAL A 23 0.32 -0.11 5.82
C VAL A 23 -0.68 -1.01 6.53
N CYS A 24 -0.66 -0.98 7.87
CA CYS A 24 -1.55 -1.79 8.70
C CYS A 24 -2.61 -0.95 9.43
N ASP A 25 -3.72 -1.58 9.75
CA ASP A 25 -4.79 -1.04 10.60
C ASP A 25 -4.42 -1.13 12.10
N GLU A 26 -5.38 -0.79 12.96
CA GLU A 26 -5.24 -0.86 14.42
C GLU A 26 -5.00 -2.28 14.98
N ASN A 27 -5.32 -3.32 14.20
CA ASN A 27 -5.12 -4.72 14.55
C ASN A 27 -3.77 -5.28 14.05
N ASN A 28 -2.95 -4.46 13.39
CA ASN A 28 -1.73 -4.86 12.66
C ASN A 28 -2.02 -5.73 11.42
N GLU A 29 -3.21 -5.68 10.86
CA GLU A 29 -3.55 -6.33 9.60
C GLU A 29 -3.40 -5.35 8.42
N PRO A 30 -3.04 -5.79 7.20
CA PRO A 30 -2.92 -4.89 6.05
C PRO A 30 -4.20 -4.09 5.82
N MET A 31 -4.08 -2.78 5.65
CA MET A 31 -5.22 -1.94 5.29
C MET A 31 -5.71 -2.27 3.88
N LEU A 32 -6.99 -2.59 3.76
CA LEU A 32 -7.66 -2.89 2.50
C LEU A 32 -8.40 -1.67 1.97
N PHE A 33 -8.22 -1.39 0.68
CA PHE A 33 -8.89 -0.31 -0.03
C PHE A 33 -9.78 -0.87 -1.13
N ASP A 34 -10.96 -0.27 -1.32
CA ASP A 34 -11.90 -0.69 -2.37
C ASP A 34 -11.46 -0.28 -3.78
N SER A 35 -10.49 0.64 -3.88
CA SER A 35 -9.92 1.07 -5.15
C SER A 35 -8.51 1.63 -4.96
N GLU A 36 -7.71 1.57 -6.02
CA GLU A 36 -6.40 2.22 -6.09
C GLU A 36 -6.48 3.73 -5.80
N ASN A 37 -7.56 4.41 -6.23
CA ASN A 37 -7.77 5.83 -5.96
C ASN A 37 -7.92 6.13 -4.45
N LEU A 38 -8.54 5.25 -3.68
CA LEU A 38 -8.66 5.42 -2.23
C LEU A 38 -7.30 5.20 -1.53
N ALA A 39 -6.51 4.22 -2.00
CA ALA A 39 -5.15 4.01 -1.51
C ALA A 39 -4.23 5.21 -1.83
N LEU A 40 -4.33 5.78 -3.04
CA LEU A 40 -3.61 7.01 -3.42
C LEU A 40 -4.04 8.22 -2.58
N ALA A 41 -5.35 8.38 -2.34
CA ALA A 41 -5.87 9.45 -1.49
C ALA A 41 -5.31 9.34 -0.07
N PHE A 42 -5.30 8.13 0.50
CA PHE A 42 -4.71 7.87 1.81
C PHE A 42 -3.23 8.25 1.87
N LEU A 43 -2.43 7.89 0.85
CA LEU A 43 -1.01 8.26 0.77
C LEU A 43 -0.82 9.78 0.75
N LYS A 44 -1.62 10.48 -0.06
CA LYS A 44 -1.58 11.93 -0.16
C LYS A 44 -1.98 12.63 1.14
N GLU A 45 -3.02 12.15 1.81
CA GLU A 45 -3.45 12.66 3.13
C GLU A 45 -2.37 12.48 4.19
N ASN A 46 -1.48 11.49 4.03
CA ASN A 46 -0.33 11.24 4.90
C ASN A 46 0.97 11.89 4.40
N GLY A 47 0.90 12.78 3.39
CA GLY A 47 2.05 13.57 2.93
C GLY A 47 2.96 12.86 1.92
N ILE A 48 2.49 11.79 1.27
CA ILE A 48 3.20 11.11 0.19
C ILE A 48 2.58 11.52 -1.14
N ASP A 49 3.23 12.46 -1.82
CA ASP A 49 2.80 12.99 -3.12
C ASP A 49 3.27 12.15 -4.32
N ASP A 50 4.41 11.45 -4.19
CA ASP A 50 4.98 10.58 -5.23
C ASP A 50 5.35 9.22 -4.62
N PRO A 51 4.39 8.27 -4.55
CA PRO A 51 4.63 6.95 -3.97
C PRO A 51 5.73 6.16 -4.68
N GLU A 52 5.84 6.27 -6.01
CA GLU A 52 6.84 5.54 -6.79
C GLU A 52 8.26 6.00 -6.47
N ALA A 53 8.48 7.32 -6.32
CA ALA A 53 9.77 7.87 -5.91
C ALA A 53 10.20 7.40 -4.50
N GLU A 54 9.24 7.12 -3.62
CA GLU A 54 9.45 6.58 -2.27
C GLU A 54 9.50 5.04 -2.23
N GLY A 55 9.41 4.37 -3.39
CA GLY A 55 9.41 2.91 -3.50
C GLY A 55 8.14 2.24 -2.95
N ILE A 56 7.04 2.97 -2.86
CA ILE A 56 5.72 2.52 -2.41
C ILE A 56 4.89 2.10 -3.62
N GLU A 57 4.23 0.96 -3.49
CA GLU A 57 3.39 0.36 -4.52
C GLU A 57 1.98 0.07 -3.97
N ILE A 58 0.99 0.22 -4.83
CA ILE A 58 -0.38 -0.23 -4.57
C ILE A 58 -0.57 -1.56 -5.30
N LEU A 59 -0.97 -2.59 -4.56
CA LEU A 59 -1.06 -3.97 -5.05
C LEU A 59 -2.49 -4.47 -4.90
N SER A 60 -2.97 -5.26 -5.86
CA SER A 60 -4.23 -6.00 -5.72
C SER A 60 -4.04 -7.18 -4.77
N GLU A 61 -4.94 -7.34 -3.80
CA GLU A 61 -5.00 -8.49 -2.89
C GLU A 61 -5.79 -9.67 -3.46
#